data_AF-A0A925FXC0-F1
#
_entry.id   AF-A0A925FXC0-F1
#
_cell.length_a   1.000
_cell.length_b   1.000
_cell.length_c   1.000
_cell.angle_alpha   90.00
_cell.angle_beta   90.00
_cell.angle_gamma   90.00
#
_symmetry.space_group_name_H-M   'P 1'
#
loop_
_entity.id
_entity.type
_entity.pdbx_description
1 polymer ?
#
loop_
_entity_poly.entity_id
_entity_poly.type
_entity_poly.pdbx_seq_one_letter_code
_entity_poly.pdbx_strand_id
1 'polypeptide(L)'
;MNKKPENLSVEQIDQLVVEHADDESNWGEPVRVRQSKPSAVSLPSELASRAAFFARLHREASVQEWLKRIIEERIDIEEAVFAESKRDLAK
;
A
#
# COMPACT_ATOMS: atom_id res chain seq x y z
N MET A 1 -16.70 30.66 -14.29
CA MET A 1 -18.07 30.29 -13.87
C MET A 1 -17.96 28.96 -13.14
N ASN A 2 -18.05 28.96 -11.80
CA ASN A 2 -18.01 27.71 -11.03
C ASN A 2 -19.40 27.07 -11.08
N LYS A 3 -19.57 26.05 -11.93
CA LYS A 3 -20.76 25.18 -11.88
C LYS A 3 -20.71 24.38 -10.58
N LYS A 4 -21.80 24.39 -9.83
CA LYS A 4 -22.03 23.50 -8.68
C LYS A 4 -21.91 22.04 -9.18
N PRO A 5 -21.23 21.15 -8.46
CA PRO A 5 -21.23 19.74 -8.85
C PRO A 5 -22.68 19.23 -8.79
N GLU A 6 -23.17 18.68 -9.90
CA GLU A 6 -24.39 17.89 -9.89
C GLU A 6 -24.16 16.68 -8.98
N ASN A 7 -25.12 16.39 -8.10
CA ASN A 7 -25.10 15.20 -7.27
C ASN A 7 -25.45 13.98 -8.14
N LEU A 8 -24.47 13.48 -8.88
CA LEU A 8 -24.57 12.24 -9.65
C LEU A 8 -24.54 11.03 -8.71
N SER A 9 -25.29 9.99 -9.05
CA SER A 9 -25.17 8.70 -8.37
C SER A 9 -23.87 8.01 -8.75
N VAL A 10 -23.46 7.01 -7.97
CA VAL A 10 -22.24 6.24 -8.22
C VAL A 10 -22.27 5.59 -9.61
N GLU A 11 -23.42 5.04 -10.00
CA GLU A 11 -23.61 4.37 -11.29
C GLU A 11 -23.45 5.35 -12.46
N GLN A 12 -23.89 6.60 -12.28
CA GLN A 12 -23.74 7.65 -13.29
C GLN A 12 -22.29 8.12 -13.40
N ILE A 13 -21.55 8.15 -12.29
CA ILE A 13 -20.12 8.48 -12.27
C ILE A 13 -19.33 7.39 -12.98
N ASP A 14 -19.58 6.11 -12.67
CA ASP A 14 -18.90 4.98 -13.30
C ASP A 14 -19.11 4.97 -14.82
N GLN A 15 -20.34 5.23 -15.27
CA GLN A 15 -20.64 5.33 -16.69
C GLN A 15 -19.86 6.48 -17.36
N LEU A 16 -19.81 7.65 -16.74
CA LEU A 16 -19.05 8.79 -17.27
C LEU A 16 -17.55 8.50 -17.35
N VAL A 17 -16.99 7.81 -16.34
CA VAL A 17 -15.57 7.43 -16.33
C VAL A 17 -15.24 6.48 -17.47
N VAL A 18 -16.09 5.49 -17.74
CA VAL A 18 -15.91 4.54 -18.84
C VAL A 18 -16.04 5.22 -20.20
N GLU A 19 -17.05 6.09 -20.36
CA GLU A 19 -17.31 6.80 -21.63
C GLU A 19 -16.16 7.74 -22.04
N HIS A 20 -15.48 8.36 -21.06
CA HIS A 20 -14.41 9.33 -21.32
C HIS A 20 -13.01 8.76 -21.09
N ALA A 21 -12.87 7.45 -20.89
CA ALA A 21 -11.60 6.81 -20.53
C ALA A 21 -10.48 7.07 -21.55
N ASP A 22 -10.82 7.08 -22.85
CA ASP A 22 -9.85 7.17 -23.94
C ASP A 22 -9.56 8.62 -24.42
N ASP A 23 -10.28 9.62 -23.87
CA ASP A 23 -10.11 11.02 -24.26
C ASP A 23 -9.43 11.82 -23.13
N GLU A 24 -8.12 11.99 -23.26
CA GLU A 24 -7.27 12.73 -22.32
C GLU A 24 -7.73 14.18 -22.08
N SER A 25 -8.50 14.78 -23.00
CA SER A 25 -8.99 16.16 -22.82
C SER A 25 -10.07 16.30 -21.75
N ASN A 26 -10.72 15.19 -21.36
CA ASN A 26 -11.70 15.14 -20.27
C ASN A 26 -11.07 14.92 -18.90
N TRP A 27 -9.77 14.63 -18.86
CA TRP A 27 -9.03 14.41 -17.62
C TRP A 27 -8.22 15.65 -17.23
N GLY A 28 -8.11 15.88 -15.91
CA GLY A 28 -7.23 16.91 -15.38
C GLY A 28 -5.75 16.57 -15.57
N GLU A 29 -4.87 17.52 -15.26
CA GLU A 29 -3.42 17.27 -15.33
C GLU A 29 -3.03 16.00 -14.55
N PRO A 30 -2.17 15.14 -15.11
CA PRO A 30 -1.73 13.93 -14.42
C PRO A 30 -1.12 14.25 -13.05
N VAL A 31 -1.69 13.65 -12.01
CA VAL A 31 -1.15 13.78 -10.65
C VAL A 31 0.09 12.90 -10.53
N ARG A 32 1.28 13.52 -10.52
CA ARG A 32 2.52 12.81 -10.19
C ARG A 32 2.54 12.43 -8.72
N VAL A 33 2.23 11.18 -8.42
CA VAL A 33 2.53 10.57 -7.13
C VAL A 33 4.04 10.40 -6.99
N ARG A 34 4.64 11.18 -6.08
CA ARG A 34 5.99 10.87 -5.61
C ARG A 34 5.88 9.59 -4.81
N GLN A 35 6.44 8.50 -5.32
CA GLN A 35 6.77 7.37 -4.46
C GLN A 35 7.60 7.93 -3.31
N SER A 36 7.17 7.64 -2.08
CA SER A 36 7.92 8.04 -0.88
C SER A 36 9.36 7.59 -1.07
N LYS A 37 10.33 8.45 -0.70
CA LYS A 37 11.73 8.05 -0.72
C LYS A 37 11.86 6.73 0.03
N PRO A 38 12.60 5.74 -0.50
CA PRO A 38 12.80 4.49 0.20
C PRO A 38 13.35 4.80 1.59
N SER A 39 12.62 4.37 2.61
CA SER A 39 13.04 4.54 4.00
C SER A 39 14.22 3.61 4.26
N ALA A 40 15.39 4.18 4.56
CA ALA A 40 16.54 3.41 5.00
C ALA A 40 16.43 3.15 6.50
N VAL A 41 16.41 1.88 6.90
CA VAL A 41 16.47 1.47 8.30
C VAL A 41 17.88 0.93 8.58
N SER A 42 18.56 1.52 9.55
CA SER A 42 19.87 1.02 9.98
C SER A 42 19.66 -0.18 10.90
N LEU A 43 20.26 -1.32 10.56
CA LEU A 43 20.26 -2.51 11.40
C LEU A 43 21.64 -2.71 12.04
N PRO A 44 21.71 -3.16 13.31
CA PRO A 44 22.96 -3.65 13.89
C PRO A 44 23.58 -4.74 13.01
N SER A 45 24.92 -4.77 12.94
CA SER A 45 25.66 -5.72 12.10
C SER A 45 25.29 -7.19 12.35
N GLU A 46 25.10 -7.55 13.63
CA GLU A 46 24.69 -8.90 14.01
C GLU A 46 23.29 -9.25 13.47
N LEU A 47 22.34 -8.33 13.57
CA LEU A 47 20.98 -8.52 13.06
C LEU A 47 20.96 -8.62 11.54
N ALA A 48 21.73 -7.77 10.85
CA ALA A 48 21.88 -7.83 9.40
C ALA A 48 22.49 -9.17 8.93
N SER A 49 23.48 -9.70 9.67
CA SER A 49 24.11 -10.99 9.37
C SER A 49 23.13 -12.15 9.51
N ARG A 50 22.30 -12.14 10.56
CA ARG A 50 21.23 -13.12 10.76
C ARG A 50 20.16 -13.02 9.68
N ALA A 51 19.74 -11.81 9.31
CA ALA A 51 18.80 -11.60 8.22
C ALA A 51 19.32 -12.14 6.88
N ALA A 52 20.61 -11.91 6.59
CA ALA A 52 21.24 -12.44 5.38
C ALA A 52 21.30 -13.98 5.35
N PHE A 53 21.54 -14.61 6.50
CA PHE A 53 21.49 -16.06 6.62
C PHE A 53 20.09 -16.61 6.28
N PHE A 54 19.04 -16.02 6.87
CA PHE A 54 17.68 -16.46 6.61
C PHE A 54 17.22 -16.18 5.18
N ALA A 55 17.56 -15.04 4.60
CA ALA A 55 17.26 -14.76 3.19
C ALA A 55 17.79 -15.86 2.26
N ARG A 56 19.02 -16.34 2.51
CA ARG A 56 19.61 -17.47 1.78
C ARG A 56 18.90 -18.78 2.07
N LEU A 57 18.57 -19.05 3.33
CA LEU A 57 17.85 -20.27 3.75
C LEU A 57 16.49 -20.38 3.04
N HIS A 58 15.78 -19.26 2.90
CA HIS A 58 14.49 -19.16 2.24
C HIS A 58 14.57 -18.95 0.71
N ARG A 59 15.78 -18.93 0.13
CA ARG A 59 16.03 -18.74 -1.32
C ARG A 59 15.45 -17.44 -1.88
N GLU A 60 15.47 -16.39 -1.08
CA GLU A 60 15.00 -15.07 -1.49
C GLU A 60 16.02 -14.38 -2.42
N ALA A 61 15.51 -13.54 -3.31
CA ALA A 61 16.35 -12.81 -4.27
C ALA A 61 17.31 -11.83 -3.58
N SER A 62 16.93 -11.28 -2.42
CA SER A 62 17.78 -10.40 -1.63
C SER A 62 17.39 -10.41 -0.14
N VAL A 63 18.27 -9.87 0.71
CA VAL A 63 17.96 -9.64 2.14
C VAL A 63 16.80 -8.66 2.28
N GLN A 64 16.69 -7.69 1.38
CA GLN A 64 15.61 -6.70 1.41
C GLN A 64 14.25 -7.33 1.11
N GLU A 65 14.15 -8.22 0.12
CA GLU A 65 12.90 -8.94 -0.18
C GLU A 65 12.50 -9.85 0.98
N TRP A 66 13.47 -10.57 1.56
CA TRP A 66 13.21 -11.37 2.75
C TRP A 66 12.68 -10.52 3.92
N LEU A 67 13.34 -9.39 4.21
CA LEU A 67 12.91 -8.48 5.28
C LEU A 67 11.54 -7.88 5.02
N LYS A 68 11.24 -7.50 3.77
CA LYS A 68 9.93 -6.98 3.37
C LYS A 68 8.83 -8.01 3.69
N ARG A 69 9.00 -9.26 3.23
CA ARG A 69 8.04 -10.34 3.51
C ARG A 69 7.81 -10.54 5.00
N ILE A 70 8.88 -10.57 5.82
CA ILE A 70 8.76 -10.71 7.27
C ILE A 70 8.02 -9.53 7.90
N ILE A 71 8.24 -8.30 7.43
CA ILE A 71 7.55 -7.11 7.92
C ILE A 71 6.05 -7.19 7.57
N GLU A 72 5.71 -7.55 6.33
CA GLU A 72 4.32 -7.74 5.89
C GLU A 72 3.61 -8.81 6.72
N GLU A 73 4.21 -10.00 6.86
CA GLU A 73 3.66 -11.08 7.69
C GLU A 73 3.43 -10.65 9.14
N ARG A 74 4.36 -9.87 9.71
CA ARG A 74 4.22 -9.39 11.09
C ARG A 74 3.12 -8.35 11.22
N ILE A 75 2.97 -7.45 10.24
CA ILE A 75 1.88 -6.47 10.21
C ILE A 75 0.53 -7.18 10.15
N ASP A 76 0.37 -8.15 9.25
CA ASP A 76 -0.89 -8.89 9.09
C ASP A 76 -1.33 -9.57 10.40
N ILE A 77 -0.37 -10.19 11.11
CA ILE A 77 -0.62 -10.82 12.41
C ILE A 77 -1.06 -9.78 13.45
N GLU A 78 -0.36 -8.65 13.55
CA GLU A 78 -0.67 -7.59 14.52
C GLU A 78 -2.03 -6.94 14.22
N GLU A 79 -2.34 -6.71 12.94
CA GLU A 79 -3.65 -6.18 12.52
C GLU A 79 -4.79 -7.13 12.86
N ALA A 80 -4.60 -8.45 12.66
CA ALA A 80 -5.59 -9.45 13.04
C ALA A 80 -5.84 -9.46 14.56
N VAL A 81 -4.77 -9.45 15.37
CA VAL A 81 -4.85 -9.42 16.84
C VAL A 81 -5.52 -8.12 17.32
N PHE A 82 -5.17 -6.99 16.71
CA PHE A 82 -5.78 -5.70 17.04
C PHE A 82 -7.27 -5.65 16.70
N ALA A 83 -7.65 -6.17 15.54
CA ALA A 83 -9.05 -6.21 15.11
C ALA A 83 -9.91 -7.10 16.03
N GLU A 84 -9.37 -8.23 16.49
CA GLU A 84 -10.01 -9.08 17.50
C GLU A 84 -10.20 -8.33 18.83
N SER A 85 -9.12 -7.74 19.34
CA SER A 85 -9.14 -6.95 20.59
C SER A 85 -10.15 -5.81 20.56
N LYS A 86 -10.26 -5.11 19.41
CA LYS A 86 -11.23 -4.03 19.22
C LYS A 86 -12.68 -4.53 19.23
N ARG A 87 -12.95 -5.72 18.69
CA ARG A 87 -14.29 -6.33 18.72
C ARG A 87 -14.69 -6.71 20.14
N ASP A 88 -13.75 -7.19 20.95
CA ASP A 88 -14.03 -7.55 22.33
C ASP A 88 -14.22 -6.34 23.25
N LEU A 89 -13.55 -5.21 22.97
CA LEU A 89 -13.80 -3.94 23.66
C LEU A 89 -15.12 -3.26 23.26
N ALA A 90 -15.68 -3.61 22.10
CA ALA A 90 -16.93 -3.06 21.59
C ALA A 90 -18.17 -3.87 22.00
N LYS A 91 -17.99 -4.96 22.76
CA LYS A 91 -19.06 -5.73 23.42
C LYS A 91 -19.27 -5.22 24.84
#